data_AF-A0A2W7NE31-F1
#
_entry.id   AF-A0A2W7NE31-F1
#
_cell.length_a   1.000
_cell.length_b   1.000
_cell.length_c   1.000
_cell.angle_alpha   90.00
_cell.angle_beta   90.00
_cell.angle_gamma   90.00
#
_symmetry.space_group_name_H-M   'P 1'
#
loop_
_entity.id
_entity.type
_entity.pdbx_description
1 polymer ?
#
loop_
_entity_poly.entity_id
_entity_poly.type
_entity_poly.pdbx_seq_one_letter_code
_entity_poly.pdbx_strand_id
1 'polypeptide(L)'
;MTQQQLAEKVGIKFQQIQKYETGMNRVSASRLWDIADALEVPVAFFFEGIDQAEADMPMSEGLGPKTDLLADREALELVRSYYAIPEAQRRRLFELARVLSDVA
;
A
#
# COMPACT_ATOMS: atom_id res chain seq x y z
N MET A 1 -18.55 -2.07 19.79
CA MET A 1 -18.44 -3.52 19.54
C MET A 1 -17.45 -4.11 20.53
N THR A 2 -17.76 -5.24 21.17
CA THR A 2 -16.80 -5.95 22.03
C THR A 2 -15.92 -6.89 21.21
N GLN A 3 -14.75 -7.27 21.74
CA GLN A 3 -13.86 -8.28 21.11
C GLN A 3 -14.58 -9.61 20.82
N GLN A 4 -15.51 -10.03 21.68
CA GLN A 4 -16.27 -11.27 21.49
C GLN A 4 -17.25 -11.14 20.33
N GLN A 5 -17.93 -10.00 20.21
CA GLN A 5 -18.80 -9.69 19.08
C GLN A 5 -18.03 -9.60 17.76
N LEU A 6 -16.83 -9.01 17.77
CA LEU A 6 -15.97 -8.96 16.58
C LEU A 6 -15.52 -10.36 16.15
N ALA A 7 -15.13 -11.20 17.12
CA ALA A 7 -14.72 -12.57 16.86
C ALA A 7 -15.86 -13.40 16.23
N GLU A 8 -17.09 -13.23 16.73
CA GLU A 8 -18.29 -13.87 16.16
C GLU A 8 -18.57 -13.39 14.73
N LYS A 9 -18.52 -12.06 14.48
CA LYS A 9 -18.69 -11.51 13.12
C LYS A 9 -17.66 -12.02 12.12
N VAL A 10 -16.39 -12.13 12.53
CA VAL A 10 -15.27 -12.55 11.68
C VAL A 10 -15.17 -14.08 11.57
N GLY A 11 -15.88 -14.83 12.44
CA GLY A 11 -15.89 -16.29 12.45
C GLY A 11 -14.63 -16.92 13.06
N ILE A 12 -14.02 -16.25 14.06
CA ILE A 12 -12.83 -16.74 14.77
C ILE A 12 -13.05 -16.78 16.28
N LYS A 13 -12.16 -17.47 17.01
CA LYS A 13 -12.23 -17.50 18.48
C LYS A 13 -11.86 -16.13 19.06
N PHE A 14 -12.56 -15.71 20.12
CA PHE A 14 -12.26 -14.48 20.87
C PHE A 14 -10.77 -14.34 21.26
N GLN A 15 -10.15 -15.42 21.72
CA GLN A 15 -8.72 -15.44 22.06
C GLN A 15 -7.82 -15.07 20.88
N GLN A 16 -8.24 -15.33 19.64
CA GLN A 16 -7.46 -14.97 18.45
C GLN A 16 -7.50 -13.45 18.21
N ILE A 17 -8.64 -12.80 18.44
CA ILE A 17 -8.74 -11.33 18.41
C ILE A 17 -7.79 -10.72 19.44
N GLN A 18 -7.76 -11.24 20.67
CA GLN A 18 -6.80 -10.78 21.69
C GLN A 18 -5.34 -10.95 21.24
N LYS A 19 -5.00 -12.05 20.57
CA LYS A 19 -3.65 -12.27 20.03
C LYS A 19 -3.30 -11.32 18.89
N TYR A 20 -4.29 -10.87 18.11
CA TYR A 20 -4.08 -9.85 17.08
C TYR A 20 -3.86 -8.48 17.71
N GLU A 21 -4.69 -8.09 18.68
CA GLU A 21 -4.57 -6.79 19.35
C GLU A 21 -3.26 -6.65 20.15
N THR A 22 -2.79 -7.74 20.77
CA THR A 22 -1.52 -7.76 21.51
C THR A 22 -0.29 -7.93 20.61
N GLY A 23 -0.48 -8.10 19.29
CA GLY A 23 0.61 -8.32 18.33
C GLY A 23 1.31 -9.68 18.46
N MET A 24 0.82 -10.58 19.32
CA MET A 24 1.37 -11.92 19.50
C MET A 24 1.25 -12.76 18.22
N ASN A 25 0.17 -12.55 17.45
CA ASN A 25 -0.04 -13.18 16.16
C ASN A 25 -0.16 -12.13 15.05
N ARG A 26 0.44 -12.41 13.90
CA ARG A 26 0.21 -11.62 12.68
C ARG A 26 -1.19 -11.89 12.12
N VAL A 27 -1.79 -10.86 11.54
CA VAL A 27 -3.08 -10.92 10.83
C VAL A 27 -2.80 -11.15 9.34
N SER A 28 -3.47 -12.13 8.71
CA SER A 28 -3.39 -12.30 7.25
C SER A 28 -4.23 -11.23 6.54
N ALA A 29 -3.92 -10.92 5.28
CA ALA A 29 -4.64 -9.91 4.51
C ALA A 29 -6.16 -10.20 4.43
N SER A 30 -6.54 -11.47 4.22
CA SER A 30 -7.95 -11.88 4.24
C SER A 30 -8.62 -11.62 5.59
N ARG A 31 -7.94 -11.89 6.71
CA ARG A 31 -8.50 -11.63 8.04
C ARG A 31 -8.60 -10.14 8.33
N LEU A 32 -7.61 -9.36 7.89
CA LEU A 32 -7.65 -7.91 8.05
C LEU A 32 -8.82 -7.30 7.28
N TRP A 33 -9.12 -7.83 6.10
CA TRP A 33 -10.30 -7.42 5.31
C TRP A 33 -11.62 -7.76 6.02
N ASP A 34 -11.78 -8.99 6.54
CA ASP A 34 -12.98 -9.36 7.29
C ASP A 34 -13.19 -8.47 8.54
N ILE A 35 -12.08 -8.12 9.22
CA ILE A 35 -12.09 -7.25 10.39
C ILE A 35 -12.50 -5.81 10.00
N ALA A 36 -11.98 -5.30 8.87
CA ALA A 36 -12.34 -4.00 8.33
C ALA A 36 -13.83 -3.90 7.99
N ASP A 37 -14.37 -4.92 7.32
CA ASP A 37 -15.79 -5.04 7.00
C ASP A 37 -16.65 -5.08 8.27
N ALA A 38 -16.27 -5.90 9.26
CA ALA A 38 -17.00 -6.01 10.53
C ALA A 38 -17.03 -4.70 11.35
N LEU A 39 -16.00 -3.85 11.17
CA LEU A 39 -15.82 -2.55 11.81
C LEU A 39 -16.35 -1.38 10.96
N GLU A 40 -16.84 -1.64 9.75
CA GLU A 40 -17.37 -0.63 8.81
C GLU A 40 -16.35 0.47 8.47
N VAL A 41 -15.07 0.09 8.35
CA VAL A 41 -13.98 1.00 7.95
C VAL A 41 -13.28 0.49 6.69
N PRO A 42 -12.70 1.37 5.85
CA PRO A 42 -11.82 0.93 4.77
C PRO A 42 -10.63 0.15 5.33
N VAL A 43 -10.16 -0.90 4.64
CA VAL A 43 -8.99 -1.67 5.09
C VAL A 43 -7.73 -0.81 5.26
N ALA A 44 -7.62 0.29 4.50
CA ALA A 44 -6.55 1.26 4.60
C ALA A 44 -6.44 1.93 5.98
N PHE A 45 -7.55 2.01 6.74
CA PHE A 45 -7.58 2.56 8.10
C PHE A 45 -6.53 1.93 9.02
N PHE A 46 -6.29 0.62 8.90
CA PHE A 46 -5.30 -0.10 9.72
C PHE A 46 -3.84 0.25 9.42
N PHE A 47 -3.59 0.96 8.33
CA PHE A 47 -2.26 1.39 7.90
C PHE A 47 -2.06 2.91 8.04
N GLU A 48 -3.09 3.65 8.46
CA GLU A 48 -2.96 5.09 8.70
C GLU A 48 -1.91 5.36 9.78
N GLY A 49 -0.95 6.23 9.47
CA GLY A 49 0.16 6.58 10.38
C GLY A 49 1.37 5.65 10.32
N ILE A 50 1.33 4.55 9.56
CA ILE A 50 2.52 3.70 9.34
C ILE A 50 3.53 4.41 8.43
N ASP A 51 3.07 5.18 7.43
CA ASP A 51 3.95 5.96 6.53
C ASP A 51 4.80 7.01 7.26
N GLN A 52 4.35 7.48 8.44
CA GLN A 52 5.14 8.40 9.28
C GLN A 52 6.20 7.67 10.10
N ALA A 53 5.97 6.40 10.44
CA ALA A 53 6.90 5.59 11.23
C ALA A 53 8.04 4.99 10.37
N GLU A 54 7.82 4.81 9.06
CA GLU A 54 8.88 4.36 8.14
C GLU A 54 9.93 5.45 7.86
N ALA A 55 9.60 6.73 8.07
CA ALA A 55 10.56 7.84 7.98
C ALA A 55 11.64 7.82 9.09
N ASP A 56 11.37 7.15 10.22
CA ASP A 56 12.26 7.07 11.39
C ASP A 56 13.00 5.72 11.51
N MET A 57 12.74 4.76 10.62
CA MET A 57 13.43 3.46 10.61
C MET A 57 14.54 3.46 9.54
N PRO A 58 15.79 3.08 9.87
CA PRO A 58 16.83 2.90 8.86
C PRO A 58 16.40 1.75 7.94
N MET A 59 15.99 2.13 6.73
CA MET A 59 15.48 1.28 5.67
C MET A 59 16.47 0.12 5.42
N SER A 60 16.10 -1.10 5.85
CA SER A 60 16.83 -2.28 5.41
C SER A 60 16.59 -2.45 3.92
N GLU A 61 17.65 -2.38 3.13
CA GLU A 61 17.66 -2.59 1.68
C GLU A 61 16.86 -3.84 1.29
N GLY A 62 15.71 -3.65 0.66
CA GLY A 62 14.93 -4.76 0.14
C GLY A 62 13.44 -4.44 0.08
N LEU A 63 13.02 -3.83 -1.04
CA LEU A 63 11.62 -3.77 -1.51
C LEU A 63 10.69 -2.76 -0.81
N GLY A 64 11.18 -1.55 -0.52
CA GLY A 64 10.28 -0.40 -0.31
C GLY A 64 9.56 -0.02 -1.62
N PRO A 65 8.32 0.50 -1.55
CA PRO A 65 7.65 1.03 -2.74
C PRO A 65 8.54 2.13 -3.30
N LYS A 66 8.88 2.02 -4.58
CA LYS A 66 9.70 2.98 -5.30
C LYS A 66 9.27 4.39 -4.90
N THR A 67 10.18 5.06 -4.19
CA THR A 67 10.35 6.51 -4.12
C THR A 67 9.11 7.24 -4.60
N ASP A 68 8.27 7.63 -3.64
CA ASP A 68 7.03 8.39 -3.80
C ASP A 68 6.92 9.18 -5.12
N LEU A 69 6.61 8.47 -6.22
CA LEU A 69 6.52 9.04 -7.58
C LEU A 69 5.37 10.05 -7.67
N LEU A 70 4.52 10.08 -6.63
CA LEU A 70 3.38 10.96 -6.46
C LEU A 70 3.73 12.21 -5.64
N ALA A 71 4.76 12.18 -4.79
CA ALA A 71 5.31 13.38 -4.16
C ALA A 71 6.19 14.20 -5.12
N ASP A 72 6.74 13.56 -6.15
CA ASP A 72 7.49 14.25 -7.19
C ASP A 72 6.53 14.90 -8.19
N ARG A 73 6.28 16.19 -7.98
CA ARG A 73 5.42 17.03 -8.84
C ARG A 73 5.84 16.96 -10.31
N GLU A 74 7.13 16.80 -10.57
CA GLU A 74 7.68 16.66 -11.92
C GLU A 74 7.30 15.31 -12.55
N ALA A 75 7.37 14.22 -11.78
CA ALA A 75 6.96 12.89 -12.24
C ALA A 75 5.45 12.83 -12.55
N LEU A 76 4.61 13.47 -11.73
CA LEU A 76 3.17 13.56 -11.99
C LEU A 76 2.85 14.38 -13.25
N GLU A 77 3.55 15.49 -13.46
CA GLU A 77 3.40 16.32 -14.66
C GLU A 77 3.84 15.57 -15.92
N LEU A 78 4.91 14.78 -15.82
CA LEU A 78 5.37 13.90 -16.89
C LEU A 78 4.32 12.83 -17.22
N VAL A 79 3.73 12.18 -16.22
CA VAL A 79 2.67 11.16 -16.42
C VAL A 79 1.43 11.78 -17.09
N ARG A 80 1.00 12.97 -16.65
CA ARG A 80 -0.12 13.68 -17.28
C ARG A 80 0.19 14.04 -18.73
N SER A 81 1.39 14.56 -18.99
CA SER A 81 1.84 14.91 -20.34
C SER A 81 1.96 13.67 -21.23
N TYR A 82 2.42 12.54 -20.68
CA TYR A 82 2.52 11.26 -21.38
C TYR A 82 1.17 10.74 -21.89
N TYR A 83 0.11 10.88 -21.10
CA TYR A 83 -1.24 10.47 -21.49
C TYR A 83 -1.92 11.45 -22.47
N ALA A 84 -1.49 12.73 -22.50
CA ALA A 84 -1.97 13.71 -23.47
C ALA A 84 -1.41 13.49 -24.89
N ILE A 85 -0.32 12.72 -25.03
CA ILE A 85 0.31 12.40 -26.31
C ILE A 85 -0.49 11.29 -27.04
N PRO A 86 -0.70 11.37 -28.37
CA PRO A 86 -1.35 10.30 -29.12
C PRO A 86 -0.49 9.02 -29.15
N GLU A 87 -1.16 7.88 -29.26
CA GLU A 87 -0.57 6.54 -29.00
C GLU A 87 0.69 6.25 -29.82
N ALA A 88 0.71 6.66 -31.10
CA ALA A 88 1.85 6.46 -32.00
C ALA A 88 3.12 7.18 -31.53
N GLN A 89 2.98 8.39 -30.99
CA GLN A 89 4.08 9.21 -30.47
C GLN A 89 4.51 8.73 -29.08
N ARG A 90 3.55 8.27 -28.26
CA ARG A 90 3.82 7.69 -26.94
C ARG A 90 4.75 6.49 -27.02
N ARG A 91 4.53 5.61 -28.00
CA ARG A 91 5.39 4.43 -28.21
C ARG A 91 6.82 4.82 -28.57
N ARG A 92 7.03 5.86 -29.37
CA ARG A 92 8.37 6.36 -29.71
C ARG A 92 9.08 6.99 -28.51
N LEU A 93 8.34 7.73 -27.68
CA LEU A 93 8.87 8.30 -26.45
C LEU A 93 9.29 7.21 -25.47
N PHE A 94 8.49 6.15 -25.35
CA PHE A 94 8.80 5.00 -24.51
C PHE A 94 10.09 4.29 -24.96
N GLU A 95 10.26 4.04 -26.26
CA GLU A 95 11.50 3.47 -26.81
C GLU A 95 12.72 4.36 -26.52
N LEU A 96 12.58 5.69 -26.66
CA LEU A 96 13.65 6.62 -26.33
C LEU A 96 14.02 6.57 -24.84
N ALA A 97 13.03 6.61 -23.96
CA ALA A 97 13.25 6.53 -22.51
C ALA A 97 13.95 5.23 -22.11
N ARG A 98 13.59 4.12 -22.76
CA ARG A 98 14.21 2.81 -22.56
C ARG A 98 15.68 2.79 -23.00
N VAL A 99 15.98 3.35 -24.18
CA VAL A 99 17.36 3.46 -24.65
C VAL A 99 18.21 4.31 -23.72
N LEU A 100 17.63 5.39 -23.17
CA LEU A 100 18.33 6.24 -22.20
C LEU A 100 18.55 5.56 -20.84
N SER A 101 17.63 4.68 -20.41
CA SER A 101 17.77 3.95 -19.15
C SER A 101 18.77 2.79 -19.22
N ASP A 102 18.93 2.16 -20.39
CA ASP A 102 19.86 1.04 -20.58
C ASP A 102 21.35 1.49 -20.65
N VAL A 103 21.61 2.80 -20.69
CA VAL A 103 22.96 3.40 -20.76
C VAL A 103 23.47 3.85 -19.37
N ALA A 104 22.63 3.77 -18.33
CA ALA A 104 22.99 4.09 -16.94
C ALA A 104 23.39 2.82 -16.16
#